data_AF-A0A6A5RX37-F1
#
_entry.id   AF-A0A6A5RX37-F1
#
_cell.length_a   1.000
_cell.length_b   1.000
_cell.length_c   1.000
_cell.angle_alpha   90.00
_cell.angle_beta   90.00
_cell.angle_gamma   90.00
#
_symmetry.space_group_name_H-M   'P 1'
#
loop_
_entity.id
_entity.type
_entity.pdbx_description
1 polymer ?
#
loop_
_entity_poly.entity_id
_entity_poly.type
_entity_poly.pdbx_seq_one_letter_code
_entity_poly.pdbx_strand_id
1 'polypeptide(L)'
;MLAGAVAANPIAILRKREVPQEHSHRNIILAVNTLVQQNNPDKIGDAVFGLLGAAAAKNGAGNIADADCLQQATADQAFTNAKAAGNVDGMTSALIYRALERNTGSVGLASVPCTSIQAVNPEIAALQQHQDSAGNGAQALNKQIAEELARQIASVGGDPALANEASTFAPGQVGDPTAKGNTCDDDQDNNGCINTLGLRVDDLTAAEITAAVQGVSAGAVGQGTAGNSTQIANNECSA
;
A
#
# COMPACT_ATOMS: atom_id res chain seq x y z
N MET A 1 1.01 67.02 12.44
CA MET A 1 1.52 65.91 11.62
C MET A 1 2.04 64.82 12.54
N LEU A 2 1.81 63.56 12.15
CA LEU A 2 2.24 62.26 12.72
C LEU A 2 1.11 61.39 13.30
N ALA A 3 0.57 60.55 12.42
CA ALA A 3 -0.08 59.27 12.69
C ALA A 3 -0.09 58.54 11.34
N GLY A 4 0.32 57.30 11.14
CA GLY A 4 0.92 56.24 11.93
C GLY A 4 1.07 55.09 10.92
N ALA A 5 2.25 54.52 10.74
CA ALA A 5 2.48 53.49 9.73
C ALA A 5 1.89 52.16 10.21
N VAL A 6 0.82 51.71 9.56
CA VAL A 6 0.28 50.35 9.75
C VAL A 6 1.08 49.41 8.86
N ALA A 7 1.98 48.64 9.46
CA ALA A 7 2.63 47.53 8.76
C ALA A 7 1.63 46.37 8.66
N ALA A 8 1.13 46.12 7.45
CA ALA A 8 0.36 44.92 7.16
C ALA A 8 1.30 43.71 7.16
N ASN A 9 1.19 42.84 8.17
CA ASN A 9 1.81 41.53 8.15
C ASN A 9 1.10 40.66 7.11
N PRO A 10 1.81 39.97 6.21
CA PRO A 10 1.18 39.03 5.31
C PRO A 10 0.60 37.89 6.14
N ILE A 11 -0.72 37.70 6.04
CA ILE A 11 -1.39 36.50 6.51
C ILE A 11 -0.80 35.36 5.69
N ALA A 12 0.04 34.54 6.32
CA ALA A 12 0.43 33.26 5.77
C ALA A 12 -0.86 32.46 5.56
N ILE A 13 -1.32 32.37 4.31
CA ILE A 13 -2.38 31.45 3.92
C ILE A 13 -1.80 30.07 4.21
N LEU A 14 -2.11 29.51 5.38
CA LEU A 14 -1.93 28.11 5.70
C LEU A 14 -2.83 27.33 4.74
N ARG A 15 -2.32 27.05 3.54
CA ARG A 15 -2.85 25.95 2.74
C ARG A 15 -2.73 24.72 3.64
N LYS A 16 -3.80 23.93 3.72
CA LYS A 16 -3.71 22.57 4.26
C LYS A 16 -2.49 21.93 3.58
N ARG A 17 -1.53 21.47 4.37
CA ARG A 17 -0.48 20.61 3.86
C ARG A 17 -1.17 19.28 3.54
N GLU A 18 -1.61 19.12 2.31
CA GLU A 18 -1.61 17.79 1.68
C GLU A 18 -0.14 17.39 1.63
N VAL A 19 0.21 16.36 2.37
CA VAL A 19 1.60 16.00 2.54
C VAL A 19 1.98 15.25 1.24
N PRO A 20 3.08 15.56 0.54
CA PRO A 20 3.14 15.60 -0.93
C PRO A 20 3.27 14.24 -1.66
N GLN A 21 2.66 13.18 -1.14
CA GLN A 21 2.87 11.81 -1.61
C GLN A 21 1.59 10.95 -1.55
N GLU A 22 0.47 11.49 -1.04
CA GLU A 22 -0.67 10.65 -0.65
C GLU A 22 -1.29 9.94 -1.85
N HIS A 23 -1.24 10.56 -3.05
CA HIS A 23 -1.74 9.99 -4.29
C HIS A 23 -0.65 9.54 -5.28
N SER A 24 0.59 9.34 -4.83
CA SER A 24 1.67 8.83 -5.70
C SER A 24 1.32 7.50 -6.36
N HIS A 25 0.75 6.57 -5.57
CA HIS A 25 0.33 5.22 -5.99
C HIS A 25 -1.18 5.12 -6.12
N ARG A 26 -1.79 6.09 -6.79
CA ARG A 26 -3.26 6.22 -6.84
C ARG A 26 -3.98 5.01 -7.44
N ASN A 27 -3.35 4.32 -8.37
CA ASN A 27 -3.83 3.04 -8.91
C ASN A 27 -4.10 2.02 -7.78
N ILE A 28 -3.17 1.87 -6.84
CA ILE A 28 -3.29 0.96 -5.70
C ILE A 28 -4.33 1.45 -4.70
N ILE A 29 -4.36 2.76 -4.42
CA ILE A 29 -5.35 3.38 -3.51
C ILE A 29 -6.77 3.13 -4.02
N LEU A 30 -7.03 3.34 -5.31
CA LEU A 30 -8.34 3.08 -5.90
C LEU A 30 -8.74 1.61 -5.81
N ALA A 31 -7.81 0.70 -6.08
CA ALA A 31 -8.06 -0.73 -6.00
C ALA A 31 -8.43 -1.16 -4.58
N VAL A 32 -7.65 -0.71 -3.59
CA VAL A 32 -7.91 -1.00 -2.17
C VAL A 32 -9.19 -0.35 -1.67
N ASN A 33 -9.48 0.89 -2.07
CA ASN A 33 -10.76 1.55 -1.75
C ASN A 33 -11.96 0.73 -2.21
N THR A 34 -11.91 0.24 -3.45
CA THR A 34 -12.97 -0.61 -4.01
C THR A 34 -13.15 -1.88 -3.19
N LEU A 35 -12.05 -2.52 -2.76
CA LEU A 35 -12.08 -3.76 -2.00
C LEU A 35 -12.59 -3.57 -0.57
N VAL A 36 -12.12 -2.55 0.14
CA VAL A 36 -12.58 -2.26 1.52
C VAL A 36 -14.08 -2.01 1.53
N GLN A 37 -14.61 -1.27 0.55
CA GLN A 37 -16.04 -0.94 0.49
C GLN A 37 -16.96 -2.14 0.24
N GLN A 38 -16.44 -3.30 -0.19
CA GLN A 38 -17.25 -4.51 -0.36
C GLN A 38 -17.77 -5.03 0.98
N ASN A 39 -16.97 -4.91 2.04
CA ASN A 39 -17.35 -5.23 3.42
C ASN A 39 -16.43 -4.45 4.36
N ASN A 40 -16.97 -3.41 5.01
CA ASN A 40 -16.22 -2.44 5.81
C ASN A 40 -16.79 -2.33 7.24
N PRO A 41 -16.61 -3.36 8.09
CA PRO A 41 -17.16 -3.38 9.45
C PRO A 41 -16.61 -2.25 10.33
N ASP A 42 -15.35 -1.88 10.11
CA ASP A 42 -14.67 -0.82 10.86
C ASP A 42 -14.93 0.58 10.32
N LYS A 43 -15.73 0.72 9.26
CA LYS A 43 -16.06 2.02 8.64
C LYS A 43 -14.81 2.84 8.29
N ILE A 44 -13.76 2.16 7.85
CA ILE A 44 -12.53 2.79 7.36
C ILE A 44 -12.91 3.74 6.23
N GLY A 45 -12.38 4.96 6.27
CA GLY A 45 -12.58 5.95 5.22
C GLY A 45 -11.79 5.61 3.96
N ASP A 46 -11.43 6.66 3.22
CA ASP A 46 -10.59 6.49 2.03
C ASP A 46 -9.21 5.90 2.39
N ALA A 47 -8.75 4.92 1.61
CA ALA A 47 -7.49 4.23 1.78
C ALA A 47 -6.29 5.19 1.73
N VAL A 48 -6.40 6.39 1.13
CA VAL A 48 -5.36 7.41 1.21
C VAL A 48 -4.99 7.74 2.66
N PHE A 49 -5.96 7.74 3.59
CA PHE A 49 -5.72 8.08 5.00
C PHE A 49 -4.76 7.11 5.70
N GLY A 50 -4.70 5.85 5.28
CA GLY A 50 -3.75 4.87 5.84
C GLY A 50 -2.30 5.16 5.45
N LEU A 51 -2.07 5.88 4.35
CA LEU A 51 -0.73 6.27 3.89
C LEU A 51 -0.24 7.55 4.55
N LEU A 52 -1.00 8.14 5.47
CA LEU A 52 -0.67 9.41 6.11
C LEU A 52 -0.05 9.20 7.49
N GLY A 53 0.65 10.24 7.96
CA GLY A 53 1.05 10.34 9.34
C GLY A 53 -0.16 10.31 10.29
N ALA A 54 0.07 9.82 11.52
CA ALA A 54 -0.98 9.50 12.50
C ALA A 54 -2.00 10.63 12.75
N ALA A 55 -1.60 11.91 12.64
CA ALA A 55 -2.49 13.05 12.82
C ALA A 55 -3.58 13.12 11.72
N ALA A 56 -3.20 12.91 10.46
CA ALA A 56 -4.12 12.98 9.32
C ALA A 56 -4.88 11.66 9.13
N ALA A 57 -4.24 10.52 9.40
CA ALA A 57 -4.84 9.20 9.35
C ALA A 57 -6.12 9.08 10.20
N LYS A 58 -6.18 9.77 11.35
CA LYS A 58 -7.38 9.81 12.21
C LYS A 58 -8.67 10.25 11.50
N ASN A 59 -8.57 11.04 10.42
CA ASN A 59 -9.75 11.51 9.69
C ASN A 59 -10.43 10.39 8.88
N GLY A 60 -9.68 9.34 8.52
CA GLY A 60 -10.19 8.16 7.80
C GLY A 60 -10.17 6.88 8.65
N ALA A 61 -9.89 6.97 9.94
CA ALA A 61 -9.63 5.79 10.75
C ALA A 61 -10.88 4.92 11.02
N GLY A 62 -12.08 5.47 10.89
CA GLY A 62 -13.30 4.76 11.26
C GLY A 62 -13.24 4.32 12.73
N ASN A 63 -13.36 3.01 12.96
CA ASN A 63 -13.27 2.38 14.28
C ASN A 63 -11.83 1.95 14.64
N ILE A 64 -10.84 2.16 13.77
CA ILE A 64 -9.44 1.82 14.05
C ILE A 64 -8.89 2.84 15.06
N ALA A 65 -8.65 2.37 16.28
CA ALA A 65 -8.22 3.25 17.38
C ALA A 65 -6.77 3.75 17.22
N ASP A 66 -5.89 2.88 16.72
CA ASP A 66 -4.48 3.22 16.50
C ASP A 66 -4.25 3.66 15.05
N ALA A 67 -3.99 4.96 14.88
CA ALA A 67 -3.76 5.56 13.58
C ALA A 67 -2.47 5.05 12.90
N ASP A 68 -1.49 4.54 13.66
CA ASP A 68 -0.29 3.93 13.07
C ASP A 68 -0.56 2.54 12.50
N CYS A 69 -1.66 1.91 12.91
CA CYS A 69 -2.14 0.65 12.39
C CYS A 69 -3.16 0.78 11.25
N LEU A 70 -3.57 2.00 10.89
CA LEU A 70 -4.62 2.20 9.89
C LEU A 70 -4.27 1.57 8.54
N GLN A 71 -3.03 1.74 8.04
CA GLN A 71 -2.60 1.10 6.80
C GLN A 71 -2.76 -0.43 6.85
N GLN A 72 -2.31 -1.05 7.94
CA GLN A 72 -2.39 -2.49 8.09
C GLN A 72 -3.83 -2.96 8.15
N ALA A 73 -4.69 -2.29 8.93
CA ALA A 73 -6.11 -2.62 9.03
C ALA A 73 -6.83 -2.48 7.68
N THR A 74 -6.56 -1.41 6.94
CA THR A 74 -7.11 -1.19 5.59
C THR A 74 -6.67 -2.29 4.63
N ALA A 75 -5.37 -2.62 4.62
CA ALA A 75 -4.83 -3.68 3.76
C ALA A 75 -5.41 -5.05 4.10
N ASP A 76 -5.51 -5.37 5.40
CA ASP A 76 -6.01 -6.64 5.90
C ASP A 76 -7.50 -6.83 5.59
N GLN A 77 -8.30 -5.77 5.71
CA GLN A 77 -9.71 -5.80 5.32
C GLN A 77 -9.88 -5.94 3.80
N ALA A 78 -9.10 -5.21 3.00
CA ALA A 78 -9.12 -5.32 1.54
C ALA A 78 -8.73 -6.73 1.07
N PHE A 79 -7.67 -7.30 1.67
CA PHE A 79 -7.20 -8.64 1.37
C PHE A 79 -8.25 -9.69 1.74
N THR A 80 -8.88 -9.58 2.92
CA THR A 80 -9.98 -10.45 3.33
C THR A 80 -11.11 -10.46 2.30
N ASN A 81 -11.52 -9.28 1.84
CA ASN A 81 -12.59 -9.14 0.87
C ASN A 81 -12.19 -9.73 -0.50
N ALA A 82 -10.97 -9.44 -0.96
CA ALA A 82 -10.44 -10.00 -2.20
C ALA A 82 -10.34 -11.54 -2.15
N LYS A 83 -9.86 -12.08 -1.04
CA LYS A 83 -9.73 -13.53 -0.80
C LYS A 83 -11.09 -14.23 -0.79
N ALA A 84 -12.08 -13.63 -0.13
CA ALA A 84 -13.46 -14.15 -0.14
C ALA A 84 -14.08 -14.17 -1.56
N ALA A 85 -13.66 -13.24 -2.42
CA ALA A 85 -14.09 -13.17 -3.82
C ALA A 85 -13.23 -14.02 -4.79
N GLY A 86 -12.16 -14.66 -4.33
CA GLY A 86 -11.19 -15.33 -5.21
C GLY A 86 -10.45 -14.39 -6.16
N ASN A 87 -10.33 -13.11 -5.80
CA ASN A 87 -9.75 -12.06 -6.63
C ASN A 87 -8.23 -11.92 -6.36
N VAL A 88 -7.41 -12.59 -7.16
CA VAL A 88 -5.94 -12.56 -7.03
C VAL A 88 -5.35 -11.17 -7.24
N ASP A 89 -5.86 -10.40 -8.21
CA ASP A 89 -5.40 -9.02 -8.46
C ASP A 89 -5.74 -8.12 -7.25
N GLY A 90 -6.90 -8.34 -6.64
CA GLY A 90 -7.31 -7.64 -5.43
C GLY A 90 -6.45 -7.99 -4.21
N MET A 91 -6.13 -9.28 -4.03
CA MET A 91 -5.20 -9.72 -2.97
C MET A 91 -3.82 -9.09 -3.18
N THR A 92 -3.32 -9.10 -4.42
CA THR A 92 -2.04 -8.48 -4.81
C THR A 92 -2.04 -6.99 -4.52
N SER A 93 -3.10 -6.27 -4.89
CA SER A 93 -3.22 -4.82 -4.62
C SER A 93 -3.21 -4.51 -3.12
N ALA A 94 -3.85 -5.34 -2.29
CA ALA A 94 -3.83 -5.17 -0.84
C ALA A 94 -2.44 -5.43 -0.23
N LEU A 95 -1.70 -6.43 -0.74
CA LEU A 95 -0.31 -6.70 -0.34
C LEU A 95 0.61 -5.53 -0.70
N ILE A 96 0.51 -5.00 -1.93
CA ILE A 96 1.26 -3.83 -2.38
C ILE A 96 0.95 -2.64 -1.47
N TYR A 97 -0.33 -2.37 -1.21
CA TYR A 97 -0.75 -1.27 -0.33
C TYR A 97 -0.19 -1.39 1.09
N ARG A 98 -0.13 -2.60 1.65
CA ARG A 98 0.47 -2.83 2.98
C ARG A 98 1.94 -2.43 3.03
N ALA A 99 2.64 -2.65 1.92
CA ALA A 99 4.06 -2.38 1.77
C ALA A 99 4.35 -0.93 1.39
N LEU A 100 3.41 -0.15 0.85
CA LEU A 100 3.65 1.25 0.49
C LEU A 100 4.22 2.06 1.65
N GLU A 101 5.09 3.01 1.33
CA GLU A 101 5.60 3.98 2.30
C GLU A 101 4.44 4.80 2.89
N ARG A 102 4.48 5.05 4.20
CA ARG A 102 3.61 6.04 4.85
C ARG A 102 4.32 7.38 4.91
N ASN A 103 3.59 8.44 4.60
CA ASN A 103 4.10 9.79 4.65
C ASN A 103 4.28 10.27 6.10
N THR A 104 5.53 10.41 6.53
CA THR A 104 5.89 10.82 7.90
C THR A 104 5.98 12.34 8.08
N GLY A 105 5.80 13.12 7.01
CA GLY A 105 5.82 14.58 7.05
C GLY A 105 7.22 15.20 7.12
N SER A 106 8.28 14.41 6.95
CA SER A 106 9.67 14.90 6.84
C SER A 106 10.53 13.92 6.04
N VAL A 107 11.40 14.45 5.18
CA VAL A 107 12.32 13.63 4.38
C VAL A 107 13.28 12.85 5.27
N GLY A 108 13.31 11.53 5.10
CA GLY A 108 14.16 10.58 5.82
C GLY A 108 13.66 10.21 7.22
N LEU A 109 12.47 10.66 7.62
CA LEU A 109 11.87 10.26 8.89
C LEU A 109 11.21 8.88 8.74
N ALA A 110 11.63 7.93 9.59
CA ALA A 110 11.08 6.58 9.60
C ALA A 110 9.60 6.55 10.03
N SER A 111 8.82 5.73 9.32
CA SER A 111 7.43 5.45 9.63
C SER A 111 7.33 4.59 10.89
N VAL A 112 6.40 4.95 11.78
CA VAL A 112 6.12 4.16 12.98
C VAL A 112 5.45 2.83 12.56
N PRO A 113 5.97 1.67 13.00
CA PRO A 113 5.35 0.38 12.71
C PRO A 113 4.04 0.21 13.50
N CYS A 114 3.09 -0.50 12.90
CA CYS A 114 1.89 -0.95 13.62
C CYS A 114 2.25 -2.05 14.62
N THR A 115 1.98 -1.84 15.90
CA THR A 115 2.26 -2.83 16.95
C THR A 115 1.03 -3.24 17.77
N SER A 116 -0.09 -2.52 17.64
CA SER A 116 -1.28 -2.72 18.48
C SER A 116 -2.35 -3.60 17.84
N ILE A 117 -2.31 -3.76 16.51
CA ILE A 117 -3.25 -4.59 15.76
C ILE A 117 -2.48 -5.73 15.11
N GLN A 118 -2.95 -6.96 15.33
CA GLN A 118 -2.49 -8.14 14.61
C GLN A 118 -3.38 -8.34 13.38
N ALA A 119 -2.79 -8.39 12.19
CA ALA A 119 -3.52 -8.73 10.97
C ALA A 119 -4.07 -10.16 11.04
N VAL A 120 -5.29 -10.36 10.55
CA VAL A 120 -5.95 -11.67 10.49
C VAL A 120 -5.42 -12.52 9.34
N ASN A 121 -4.97 -11.89 8.24
CA ASN A 121 -4.35 -12.58 7.13
C ASN A 121 -2.83 -12.68 7.35
N PRO A 122 -2.26 -13.90 7.40
CA PRO A 122 -0.82 -14.09 7.59
C PRO A 122 0.01 -13.43 6.48
N GLU A 123 -0.53 -13.35 5.26
CA GLU A 123 0.13 -12.70 4.12
C GLU A 123 0.32 -11.19 4.36
N ILE A 124 -0.64 -10.53 5.02
CA ILE A 124 -0.56 -9.12 5.42
C ILE A 124 0.31 -8.97 6.67
N ALA A 125 0.21 -9.91 7.62
CA ALA A 125 1.01 -9.90 8.84
C ALA A 125 2.52 -10.05 8.60
N ALA A 126 2.91 -10.72 7.51
CA ALA A 126 4.31 -10.88 7.11
C ALA A 126 4.94 -9.59 6.59
N LEU A 127 4.13 -8.59 6.23
CA LEU A 127 4.57 -7.37 5.58
C LEU A 127 4.63 -6.18 6.54
N GLN A 128 5.54 -5.26 6.22
CA GLN A 128 5.62 -3.93 6.81
C GLN A 128 5.78 -2.89 5.69
N GLN A 129 5.60 -1.62 6.04
CA GLN A 129 5.74 -0.51 5.12
C GLN A 129 7.20 -0.19 4.77
N HIS A 130 7.42 0.19 3.51
CA HIS A 130 8.64 0.86 3.07
C HIS A 130 8.89 2.12 3.91
N GLN A 131 10.16 2.49 4.01
CA GLN A 131 10.63 3.71 4.65
C GLN A 131 11.06 4.72 3.59
N ASP A 132 11.02 6.00 3.96
CA ASP A 132 11.58 7.06 3.12
C ASP A 132 13.03 6.72 2.76
N SER A 133 13.32 6.66 1.45
CA SER A 133 14.63 6.27 0.93
C SER A 133 15.79 7.17 1.38
N ALA A 134 15.53 8.40 1.85
CA ALA A 134 16.54 9.27 2.46
C ALA A 134 16.88 8.89 3.91
N GLY A 135 16.12 7.96 4.52
CA GLY A 135 16.35 7.46 5.86
C GLY A 135 17.57 6.55 5.97
N ASN A 136 18.23 6.56 7.12
CA ASN A 136 19.40 5.72 7.36
C ASN A 136 19.03 4.23 7.31
N GLY A 137 19.66 3.47 6.40
CA GLY A 137 19.38 2.05 6.20
C GLY A 137 18.08 1.74 5.44
N ALA A 138 17.33 2.76 5.00
CA ALA A 138 16.03 2.58 4.35
C ALA A 138 16.13 1.74 3.08
N GLN A 139 17.12 2.00 2.20
CA GLN A 139 17.28 1.25 0.95
C GLN A 139 17.44 -0.27 1.17
N ALA A 140 18.24 -0.68 2.16
CA ALA A 140 18.43 -2.10 2.46
C ALA A 140 17.16 -2.73 3.05
N LEU A 141 16.43 -1.98 3.89
CA LEU A 141 15.18 -2.43 4.49
C LEU A 141 14.05 -2.54 3.45
N ASN A 142 13.92 -1.53 2.59
CA ASN A 142 12.96 -1.48 1.49
C ASN A 142 13.16 -2.66 0.54
N LYS A 143 14.40 -2.99 0.21
CA LYS A 143 14.72 -4.20 -0.54
C LYS A 143 14.22 -5.48 0.14
N GLN A 144 14.43 -5.64 1.45
CA GLN A 144 13.92 -6.81 2.20
C GLN A 144 12.38 -6.86 2.19
N ILE A 145 11.73 -5.70 2.30
CA ILE A 145 10.27 -5.58 2.23
C ILE A 145 9.78 -5.98 0.84
N ALA A 146 10.42 -5.51 -0.23
CA ALA A 146 10.08 -5.87 -1.60
C ALA A 146 10.28 -7.38 -1.86
N GLU A 147 11.34 -7.99 -1.32
CA GLU A 147 11.56 -9.44 -1.42
C GLU A 147 10.45 -10.23 -0.72
N GLU A 148 10.03 -9.80 0.48
CA GLU A 148 8.92 -10.44 1.19
C GLU A 148 7.59 -10.22 0.47
N LEU A 149 7.36 -9.01 -0.07
CA LEU A 149 6.19 -8.71 -0.89
C LEU A 149 6.12 -9.62 -2.12
N ALA A 150 7.24 -9.81 -2.83
CA ALA A 150 7.29 -10.72 -3.98
C ALA A 150 6.92 -12.16 -3.57
N ARG A 151 7.40 -12.64 -2.42
CA ARG A 151 7.01 -13.95 -1.87
C ARG A 151 5.52 -14.02 -1.57
N GLN A 152 4.95 -13.01 -0.92
CA GLN A 152 3.53 -13.00 -0.58
C GLN A 152 2.64 -12.93 -1.83
N ILE A 153 3.01 -12.12 -2.83
CA ILE A 153 2.30 -12.05 -4.12
C ILE A 153 2.34 -13.40 -4.83
N ALA A 154 3.52 -14.05 -4.90
CA ALA A 154 3.65 -15.38 -5.47
C ALA A 154 2.79 -16.41 -4.73
N SER A 155 2.73 -16.34 -3.40
CA SER A 155 1.99 -17.28 -2.56
C SER A 155 0.48 -17.23 -2.79
N VAL A 156 -0.06 -16.09 -3.24
CA VAL A 156 -1.49 -15.96 -3.59
C VAL A 156 -1.77 -16.16 -5.10
N GLY A 157 -0.73 -16.49 -5.88
CA GLY A 157 -0.81 -16.73 -7.32
C GLY A 157 -0.73 -15.48 -8.20
N GLY A 158 -0.32 -14.33 -7.65
CA GLY A 158 -0.09 -13.10 -8.42
C GLY A 158 1.27 -13.05 -9.10
N ASP A 159 1.50 -12.03 -9.93
CA ASP A 159 2.80 -11.77 -10.57
C ASP A 159 3.79 -11.11 -9.59
N PRO A 160 4.87 -11.80 -9.17
CA PRO A 160 5.81 -11.27 -8.19
C PRO A 160 6.56 -10.01 -8.66
N ALA A 161 6.61 -9.74 -9.97
CA ALA A 161 7.21 -8.52 -10.48
C ALA A 161 6.44 -7.25 -10.02
N LEU A 162 5.17 -7.39 -9.66
CA LEU A 162 4.36 -6.32 -9.09
C LEU A 162 4.82 -5.90 -7.69
N ALA A 163 5.78 -6.60 -7.06
CA ALA A 163 6.36 -6.15 -5.80
C ALA A 163 7.04 -4.77 -5.93
N ASN A 164 7.67 -4.48 -7.07
CA ASN A 164 8.27 -3.17 -7.33
C ASN A 164 7.23 -2.04 -7.43
N GLU A 165 5.93 -2.35 -7.54
CA GLU A 165 4.89 -1.32 -7.46
C GLU A 165 4.86 -0.64 -6.08
N ALA A 166 5.31 -1.33 -5.03
CA ALA A 166 5.44 -0.74 -3.69
C ALA A 166 6.69 0.13 -3.51
N SER A 167 7.60 0.13 -4.49
CA SER A 167 8.86 0.85 -4.41
C SER A 167 8.68 2.37 -4.34
N THR A 168 9.73 3.02 -3.86
CA THR A 168 9.71 4.44 -3.48
C THR A 168 10.38 5.33 -4.53
N PHE A 169 10.45 6.62 -4.24
CA PHE A 169 11.15 7.61 -5.03
C PHE A 169 12.67 7.57 -4.77
N ALA A 170 13.44 8.19 -5.66
CA ALA A 170 14.83 8.51 -5.38
C ALA A 170 14.95 9.37 -4.10
N PRO A 171 15.96 9.14 -3.24
CA PRO A 171 16.07 9.81 -1.94
C PRO A 171 16.08 11.33 -2.09
N GLY A 172 15.25 11.99 -1.28
CA GLY A 172 15.22 13.45 -1.18
C GLY A 172 16.36 14.00 -0.30
N GLN A 173 16.37 15.33 -0.14
CA GLN A 173 17.31 15.99 0.77
C GLN A 173 16.74 16.06 2.19
N VAL A 174 17.41 15.42 3.16
CA VAL A 174 17.07 15.56 4.59
C VAL A 174 17.16 17.03 5.01
N GLY A 175 16.12 17.50 5.70
CA GLY A 175 16.00 18.91 6.10
C GLY A 175 15.41 19.84 5.02
N ASP A 176 14.93 19.30 3.90
CA ASP A 176 14.12 20.06 2.94
C ASP A 176 12.95 20.75 3.66
N PRO A 177 12.88 22.10 3.64
CA PRO A 177 11.84 22.86 4.34
C PRO A 177 10.42 22.61 3.81
N THR A 178 10.31 22.08 2.58
CA THR A 178 9.03 21.71 1.97
C THR A 178 8.57 20.31 2.37
N ALA A 179 9.49 19.46 2.85
CA ALA A 179 9.29 18.04 3.09
C ALA A 179 8.76 17.26 1.87
N LYS A 180 8.95 17.79 0.65
CA LYS A 180 8.46 17.17 -0.59
C LYS A 180 9.36 16.04 -1.05
N GLY A 181 10.68 16.22 -0.99
CA GLY A 181 11.58 15.28 -1.67
C GLY A 181 11.33 15.25 -3.18
N ASN A 182 11.59 14.11 -3.82
CA ASN A 182 11.44 13.93 -5.28
C ASN A 182 10.07 13.38 -5.69
N THR A 183 9.04 13.61 -4.87
CA THR A 183 7.75 12.94 -5.02
C THR A 183 6.78 13.68 -5.91
N CYS A 184 5.64 13.03 -6.19
CA CYS A 184 4.52 13.61 -6.90
C CYS A 184 3.22 13.33 -6.13
N ASP A 185 2.21 14.17 -6.34
CA ASP A 185 0.91 14.02 -5.70
C ASP A 185 -0.16 14.51 -6.68
N ASP A 186 -0.91 13.57 -7.27
CA ASP A 186 -1.93 13.86 -8.27
C ASP A 186 -3.15 12.96 -8.05
N ASP A 187 -4.21 13.56 -7.51
CA ASP A 187 -5.47 12.90 -7.24
C ASP A 187 -6.35 12.72 -8.50
N GLN A 188 -5.87 13.12 -9.68
CA GLN A 188 -6.51 12.93 -10.97
C GLN A 188 -5.80 11.89 -11.85
N ASP A 189 -4.56 11.52 -11.52
CA ASP A 189 -3.82 10.47 -12.22
C ASP A 189 -4.14 9.08 -11.69
N ASN A 190 -5.13 8.41 -12.30
CA ASN A 190 -5.52 7.04 -11.92
C ASN A 190 -4.40 6.00 -12.04
N ASN A 191 -3.35 6.24 -12.83
CA ASN A 191 -2.22 5.31 -12.96
C ASN A 191 -1.21 5.47 -11.81
N GLY A 192 -1.36 6.51 -10.99
CA GLY A 192 -0.36 6.93 -10.02
C GLY A 192 0.73 7.75 -10.72
N CYS A 193 0.92 8.99 -10.27
CA CYS A 193 1.90 9.89 -10.87
C CYS A 193 3.34 9.35 -10.79
N ILE A 194 3.64 8.47 -9.81
CA ILE A 194 4.96 7.83 -9.71
C ILE A 194 5.26 6.97 -10.94
N ASN A 195 4.21 6.36 -11.53
CA ASN A 195 4.29 5.52 -12.70
C ASN A 195 4.25 6.35 -13.98
N THR A 196 3.29 7.28 -14.08
CA THR A 196 3.12 8.13 -15.27
C THR A 196 4.36 8.99 -15.55
N LEU A 197 5.02 9.46 -14.49
CA LEU A 197 6.22 10.29 -14.59
C LEU A 197 7.53 9.48 -14.56
N GLY A 198 7.47 8.16 -14.36
CA GLY A 198 8.66 7.29 -14.29
C GLY A 198 9.59 7.65 -13.12
N LEU A 199 9.02 8.03 -11.98
CA LEU A 199 9.77 8.48 -10.79
C LEU A 199 10.11 7.33 -9.83
N ARG A 200 9.55 6.15 -10.07
CA ARG A 200 9.78 4.95 -9.27
C ARG A 200 11.22 4.47 -9.39
N VAL A 201 11.83 4.17 -8.26
CA VAL A 201 13.13 3.48 -8.20
C VAL A 201 12.86 2.08 -7.69
N ASP A 202 12.85 1.12 -8.62
CA ASP A 202 12.61 -0.29 -8.32
C ASP A 202 13.63 -0.83 -7.28
N ASP A 203 13.13 -1.45 -6.22
CA ASP A 203 13.95 -2.03 -5.15
C ASP A 203 14.61 -3.34 -5.55
N LEU A 204 14.00 -4.06 -6.50
CA LEU A 204 14.46 -5.36 -6.99
C LEU A 204 14.68 -5.37 -8.50
N THR A 205 15.73 -6.05 -8.91
CA THR A 205 15.88 -6.50 -10.30
C THR A 205 15.02 -7.75 -10.56
N ALA A 206 14.75 -8.04 -11.84
CA ALA A 206 14.05 -9.26 -12.25
C ALA A 206 14.73 -10.56 -11.74
N ALA A 207 16.06 -10.57 -11.66
CA ALA A 207 16.81 -11.72 -11.13
C ALA A 207 16.60 -11.90 -9.63
N GLU A 208 16.53 -10.80 -8.88
CA GLU A 208 16.27 -10.81 -7.44
C GLU A 208 14.83 -11.21 -7.13
N ILE A 209 13.85 -10.73 -7.90
CA ILE A 209 12.45 -11.20 -7.82
C ILE A 209 12.39 -12.71 -8.04
N THR A 210 13.03 -13.20 -9.10
CA THR A 210 13.08 -14.64 -9.42
C THR A 210 13.70 -15.42 -8.26
N ALA A 211 14.79 -14.93 -7.68
CA ALA A 211 15.45 -15.56 -6.54
C ALA A 211 14.59 -15.55 -5.28
N ALA A 212 13.91 -14.44 -4.98
CA ALA A 212 13.09 -14.28 -3.78
C ALA A 212 11.92 -15.26 -3.73
N VAL A 213 11.35 -15.61 -4.90
CA VAL A 213 10.19 -16.50 -4.98
C VAL A 213 10.53 -17.97 -5.20
N GLN A 214 11.81 -18.34 -5.24
CA GLN A 214 12.21 -19.75 -5.37
C GLN A 214 11.65 -20.58 -4.22
N GLY A 215 10.91 -21.63 -4.55
CA GLY A 215 10.31 -22.53 -3.56
C GLY A 215 8.99 -22.04 -2.96
N VAL A 216 8.47 -20.88 -3.36
CA VAL A 216 7.12 -20.46 -3.00
C VAL A 216 6.11 -21.26 -3.83
N SER A 217 5.19 -21.94 -3.16
CA SER A 217 4.05 -22.62 -3.80
C SER A 217 2.82 -21.72 -3.70
N ALA A 218 2.12 -21.50 -4.81
CA ALA A 218 0.85 -20.79 -4.78
C ALA A 218 -0.16 -21.58 -3.93
N GLY A 219 -0.75 -20.93 -2.94
CA GLY A 219 -1.83 -21.49 -2.13
C GLY A 219 -3.05 -21.74 -3.01
N ALA A 220 -3.73 -22.87 -2.78
CA ALA A 220 -5.01 -23.14 -3.42
C ALA A 220 -6.03 -22.11 -2.94
N VAL A 221 -6.24 -21.04 -3.71
CA VAL A 221 -7.42 -20.17 -3.56
C VAL A 221 -8.64 -21.07 -3.68
N GLY A 222 -9.41 -21.15 -2.58
CA GLY A 222 -10.53 -22.07 -2.45
C GLY A 222 -11.51 -21.89 -3.60
N GLN A 223 -11.51 -22.85 -4.54
CA GLN A 223 -12.64 -23.02 -5.44
C GLN A 223 -13.83 -23.34 -4.55
N GLY A 224 -14.78 -22.40 -4.48
CA GLY A 224 -16.08 -22.66 -3.90
C GLY A 224 -16.63 -23.95 -4.50
N THR A 225 -16.89 -24.92 -3.63
CA THR A 225 -17.44 -26.24 -3.95
C THR A 225 -18.72 -26.09 -4.77
N ALA A 226 -18.62 -26.12 -6.11
CA ALA A 226 -19.77 -26.34 -6.97
C ALA A 226 -20.19 -27.81 -6.79
N GLY A 227 -21.36 -27.99 -6.19
CA GLY A 227 -21.89 -29.29 -5.81
C GLY A 227 -21.97 -30.29 -6.97
N ASN A 228 -21.39 -31.46 -6.72
CA ASN A 228 -21.75 -32.80 -7.19
C ASN A 228 -22.77 -32.89 -8.35
N SER A 229 -22.27 -32.94 -9.59
CA SER A 229 -23.01 -33.54 -10.70
C SER A 229 -22.59 -35.00 -10.85
N THR A 230 -23.51 -35.87 -10.41
CA THR A 230 -23.55 -37.33 -10.53
C THR A 230 -22.89 -37.86 -11.80
N GLN A 231 -21.85 -38.69 -11.66
CA GLN A 231 -21.37 -39.56 -12.73
C GLN A 231 -22.46 -40.56 -13.10
N ILE A 232 -22.99 -40.49 -14.33
CA ILE A 232 -23.62 -41.66 -14.96
C ILE A 232 -22.53 -42.40 -15.72
N ALA A 233 -22.17 -43.56 -15.19
CA ALA A 233 -21.31 -44.52 -15.85
C ALA A 233 -22.10 -45.19 -16.99
N ASN A 234 -21.76 -44.90 -18.25
CA ASN A 234 -22.18 -45.72 -19.38
C ASN A 234 -21.04 -46.66 -19.74
N ASN A 235 -21.17 -47.88 -19.22
CA ASN A 235 -20.34 -49.02 -19.57
C ASN A 235 -21.02 -49.75 -20.74
N GLU A 236 -20.59 -49.51 -21.97
CA GLU A 236 -20.89 -50.41 -23.10
C GLU A 236 -19.65 -50.60 -23.97
N CYS A 237 -18.97 -51.72 -23.71
CA CYS A 237 -18.13 -52.40 -24.69
C CYS A 237 -18.59 -53.85 -24.69
N SER A 238 -19.20 -54.30 -25.79
CA SER A 238 -19.41 -55.72 -26.08
C SER A 238 -19.59 -55.93 -27.58
N ALA A 239 -18.64 -56.70 -28.12
CA ALA A 239 -18.66 -57.63 -29.26
C ALA A 239 -19.42 -57.24 -30.54
#